data_AF-A0A3C0DWY3-F1
#
_entry.id   AF-A0A3C0DWY3-F1
#
_cell.length_a   1.000
_cell.length_b   1.000
_cell.length_c   1.000
_cell.angle_alpha   90.00
_cell.angle_beta   90.00
_cell.angle_gamma   90.00
#
_symmetry.space_group_name_H-M   'P 1'
#
loop_
_entity.id
_entity.type
_entity.pdbx_description
1 polymer ?
#
loop_
_entity_poly.entity_id
_entity_poly.type
_entity_poly.pdbx_seq_one_letter_code
_entity_poly.pdbx_strand_id
1 'polypeptide(L)'
;MYDVNKLFSGLVQLGEWLREEAASDGQTLRIAEAQNGWFTPESVAQACQAHGEALRAEELDRWRGKYAWHDGPTGLSVGLIMAGNLPMVGWHDLMCAVLAGHEVHAKLSKDDAVLPRWAFQQWCAFCPGLESRVTFHDGMMKGMDAVVATGGQNAGRYFKSYFGHLPHLFRGQRTSVAVLDGGEGEAELKALGRDVFAHFGMGCRSVT
;
A
#
# COMPACT_ATOMS: atom_id res chain seq x y z
N MET A 1 -9.71 15.04 -15.86
CA MET A 1 -9.40 16.27 -15.11
C MET A 1 -9.28 15.87 -13.65
N TYR A 2 -8.18 16.21 -12.99
CA TYR A 2 -7.94 15.83 -11.59
C TYR A 2 -9.03 16.47 -10.71
N ASP A 3 -9.75 15.63 -9.98
CA ASP A 3 -10.80 16.06 -9.05
C ASP A 3 -10.73 15.13 -7.85
N VAL A 4 -10.26 15.67 -6.73
CA VAL A 4 -10.03 14.91 -5.51
C VAL A 4 -11.32 14.24 -5.00
N ASN A 5 -12.49 14.86 -5.20
CA ASN A 5 -13.77 14.26 -4.80
C ASN A 5 -14.08 13.00 -5.63
N LYS A 6 -13.81 13.05 -6.94
CA LYS A 6 -13.97 11.87 -7.81
C LYS A 6 -12.99 10.76 -7.44
N LEU A 7 -11.76 11.12 -7.06
CA LEU A 7 -10.78 10.15 -6.58
C LEU A 7 -11.27 9.44 -5.31
N PHE A 8 -11.78 10.18 -4.33
CA PHE A 8 -12.38 9.59 -3.12
C PHE A 8 -13.60 8.73 -3.44
N SER A 9 -14.50 9.18 -4.32
CA SER A 9 -15.65 8.37 -4.75
C SER A 9 -15.22 7.09 -5.47
N GLY A 10 -14.14 7.13 -6.25
CA GLY A 10 -13.55 5.95 -6.88
C GLY A 10 -12.91 5.00 -5.87
N LEU A 11 -12.34 5.53 -4.78
CA LEU A 11 -11.80 4.70 -3.69
C LEU A 11 -12.90 4.00 -2.90
N VAL A 12 -14.06 4.63 -2.70
CA VAL A 12 -15.21 3.97 -2.07
C VAL A 12 -15.66 2.75 -2.90
N GLN A 13 -15.78 2.93 -4.22
CA GLN A 13 -16.11 1.84 -5.14
C GLN A 13 -15.03 0.75 -5.17
N LEU A 14 -13.74 1.14 -5.18
CA LEU A 14 -12.64 0.18 -5.04
C LEU A 14 -12.73 -0.60 -3.73
N GLY A 15 -13.09 0.07 -2.63
CA GLY A 15 -13.26 -0.54 -1.33
C GLY A 15 -14.33 -1.62 -1.33
N GLU A 16 -15.48 -1.35 -1.95
CA GLU A 16 -16.55 -2.33 -2.17
C GLU A 16 -16.09 -3.51 -3.00
N TRP A 17 -15.48 -3.24 -4.14
CA TRP A 17 -14.94 -4.26 -5.02
C TRP A 17 -13.88 -5.14 -4.34
N LEU A 18 -13.01 -4.56 -3.50
CA LEU A 18 -12.01 -5.33 -2.74
C LEU A 18 -12.63 -6.30 -1.73
N ARG A 19 -13.80 -5.96 -1.18
CA ARG A 19 -14.51 -6.83 -0.22
C ARG A 19 -15.33 -7.92 -0.91
N GLU A 20 -15.86 -7.64 -2.09
CA GLU A 20 -16.91 -8.46 -2.70
C GLU A 20 -16.45 -9.23 -3.94
N GLU A 21 -15.60 -8.64 -4.77
CA GLU A 21 -15.29 -9.15 -6.10
C GLU A 21 -13.83 -9.56 -6.28
N ALA A 22 -12.89 -8.88 -5.59
CA ALA A 22 -11.45 -9.13 -5.67
C ALA A 22 -11.07 -10.61 -5.52
N ALA A 23 -11.71 -11.33 -4.60
CA ALA A 23 -11.48 -12.75 -4.36
C ALA A 23 -11.88 -13.66 -5.54
N SER A 24 -12.71 -13.17 -6.46
CA SER A 24 -13.18 -13.89 -7.64
C SER A 24 -12.20 -13.84 -8.82
N ASP A 25 -11.20 -12.94 -8.80
CA ASP A 25 -10.15 -12.88 -9.84
C ASP A 25 -9.09 -13.97 -9.62
N GLY A 26 -9.48 -15.21 -9.87
CA GLY A 26 -8.61 -16.37 -9.67
C GLY A 26 -7.34 -16.36 -10.54
N GLN A 27 -7.30 -15.58 -11.62
CA GLN A 27 -6.09 -15.47 -12.45
C GLN A 27 -5.05 -14.58 -11.76
N THR A 28 -5.43 -13.37 -11.36
CA THR A 28 -4.54 -12.44 -10.65
C THR A 28 -4.01 -13.06 -9.36
N LEU A 29 -4.88 -13.70 -8.58
CA LEU A 29 -4.49 -14.36 -7.33
C LEU A 29 -3.44 -15.45 -7.54
N ARG A 30 -3.62 -16.31 -8.55
CA ARG A 30 -2.62 -17.34 -8.89
C ARG A 30 -1.28 -16.77 -9.33
N ILE A 31 -1.28 -15.65 -10.06
CA ILE A 31 -0.03 -15.00 -10.48
C ILE A 31 0.68 -14.39 -9.27
N ALA A 32 -0.06 -13.74 -8.38
CA ALA A 32 0.50 -13.15 -7.16
C ALA A 32 1.10 -14.23 -6.23
N GLU A 33 0.39 -15.35 -6.03
CA GLU A 33 0.89 -16.50 -5.25
C GLU A 33 2.11 -17.15 -5.91
N ALA A 34 2.11 -17.32 -7.24
CA ALA A 34 3.25 -17.88 -7.96
C ALA A 34 4.49 -16.96 -7.89
N GLN A 35 4.29 -15.64 -7.82
CA GLN A 35 5.36 -14.66 -7.64
C GLN A 35 5.90 -14.66 -6.22
N ASN A 36 5.03 -14.83 -5.22
CA ASN A 36 5.40 -14.87 -3.82
C ASN A 36 4.54 -15.90 -3.08
N GLY A 37 5.13 -17.05 -2.72
CA GLY A 37 4.41 -18.17 -2.09
C GLY A 37 3.82 -17.86 -0.71
N TRP A 38 4.16 -16.71 -0.11
CA TRP A 38 3.50 -16.23 1.10
C TRP A 38 2.18 -15.49 0.84
N PHE A 39 1.85 -15.22 -0.43
CA PHE A 39 0.60 -14.60 -0.85
C PHE A 39 -0.44 -15.68 -1.11
N THR A 40 -0.67 -16.53 -0.09
CA THR A 40 -1.73 -17.53 -0.14
C THR A 40 -3.09 -16.86 -0.36
N PRO A 41 -4.10 -17.56 -0.88
CA PRO A 41 -5.43 -17.00 -1.07
C PRO A 41 -5.99 -16.32 0.19
N GLU A 42 -5.76 -16.91 1.36
CA GLU A 42 -6.20 -16.36 2.65
C GLU A 42 -5.45 -15.06 3.01
N SER A 43 -4.14 -15.02 2.79
CA SER A 43 -3.30 -13.85 3.06
C SER A 43 -3.70 -12.67 2.17
N VAL A 44 -3.93 -12.92 0.88
CA VAL A 44 -4.38 -11.90 -0.07
C VAL A 44 -5.82 -11.47 0.22
N ALA A 45 -6.72 -12.40 0.52
CA ALA A 45 -8.10 -12.07 0.90
C ALA A 45 -8.15 -11.22 2.18
N GLN A 46 -7.32 -11.53 3.18
CA GLN A 46 -7.20 -10.73 4.40
C GLN A 46 -6.73 -9.30 4.09
N ALA A 47 -5.74 -9.15 3.20
CA ALA A 47 -5.26 -7.82 2.79
C ALA A 47 -6.32 -7.04 2.01
N CYS A 48 -7.02 -7.69 1.05
CA CYS A 48 -8.12 -7.08 0.30
C CYS A 48 -9.24 -6.64 1.24
N GLN A 49 -9.62 -7.47 2.20
CA GLN A 49 -10.63 -7.13 3.20
C GLN A 49 -10.18 -5.95 4.06
N ALA A 50 -8.95 -5.96 4.57
CA ALA A 50 -8.43 -4.87 5.40
C ALA A 50 -8.38 -3.53 4.64
N HIS A 51 -7.90 -3.55 3.39
CA HIS A 51 -7.93 -2.36 2.54
C HIS A 51 -9.35 -1.94 2.18
N GLY A 52 -10.22 -2.88 1.85
CA GLY A 52 -11.62 -2.63 1.53
C GLY A 52 -12.37 -1.98 2.69
N GLU A 53 -12.18 -2.47 3.92
CA GLU A 53 -12.76 -1.88 5.14
C GLU A 53 -12.25 -0.44 5.38
N ALA A 54 -10.95 -0.20 5.16
CA ALA A 54 -10.37 1.15 5.28
C ALA A 54 -10.88 2.15 4.23
N LEU A 55 -11.43 1.65 3.11
CA LEU A 55 -11.98 2.44 2.02
C LEU A 55 -13.50 2.63 2.11
N ARG A 56 -14.15 2.24 3.21
CA ARG A 56 -15.56 2.62 3.46
C ARG A 56 -15.72 4.13 3.46
N ALA A 57 -16.86 4.61 2.99
CA ALA A 57 -17.14 6.04 2.88
C ALA A 57 -16.94 6.77 4.21
N GLU A 58 -17.44 6.21 5.31
CA GLU A 58 -17.36 6.82 6.64
C GLU A 58 -15.92 6.88 7.17
N GLU A 59 -15.11 5.85 6.87
CA GLU A 59 -13.71 5.79 7.27
C GLU A 59 -12.85 6.74 6.42
N LEU A 60 -13.12 6.82 5.12
CA LEU A 60 -12.47 7.77 4.21
C LEU A 60 -12.83 9.21 4.54
N ASP A 61 -14.09 9.52 4.85
CA ASP A 61 -14.49 10.87 5.24
C ASP A 61 -13.82 11.29 6.55
N ARG A 62 -13.74 10.37 7.53
CA ARG A 62 -13.01 10.59 8.78
C ARG A 62 -11.52 10.80 8.54
N TRP A 63 -10.91 10.07 7.61
CA TRP A 63 -9.50 10.23 7.26
C TRP A 63 -9.24 11.52 6.48
N ARG A 64 -10.08 11.81 5.48
CA ARG A 64 -10.04 13.00 4.63
C ARG A 64 -10.20 14.28 5.45
N GLY A 65 -11.09 14.29 6.45
CA GLY A 65 -11.34 15.46 7.30
C GLY A 65 -10.15 15.88 8.18
N LYS A 66 -9.07 15.09 8.25
CA LYS A 66 -7.86 15.40 9.02
C LYS A 66 -6.86 16.28 8.28
N TYR A 67 -7.04 16.49 6.98
CA TYR A 67 -6.06 17.16 6.13
C TYR A 67 -6.72 18.16 5.19
N ALA A 68 -5.97 19.17 4.78
CA ALA A 68 -6.33 20.00 3.64
C ALA A 68 -5.85 19.32 2.36
N TRP A 69 -6.71 19.23 1.35
CA TRP A 69 -6.43 18.58 0.07
C TRP A 69 -6.32 19.61 -1.04
N HIS A 70 -5.48 19.33 -2.04
CA HIS A 70 -5.36 20.18 -3.21
C HIS A 70 -6.48 19.87 -4.21
N ASP A 71 -7.13 20.91 -4.75
CA ASP A 71 -8.16 20.78 -5.78
C ASP A 71 -7.58 20.57 -7.19
N GLY A 72 -6.30 20.20 -7.31
CA GLY A 72 -5.62 20.08 -8.59
C GLY A 72 -4.23 19.43 -8.51
N PRO A 73 -3.61 19.13 -9.66
CA PRO A 73 -2.24 18.66 -9.71
C PRO A 73 -1.27 19.71 -9.13
N THR A 74 -0.35 19.25 -8.30
CA THR A 74 0.71 20.09 -7.71
C THR A 74 1.79 20.50 -8.71
N GLY A 75 1.90 19.78 -9.83
CA GLY A 75 3.02 19.91 -10.78
C GLY A 75 4.32 19.26 -10.30
N LEU A 76 4.31 18.60 -9.14
CA LEU A 76 5.45 17.90 -8.57
C LEU A 76 5.32 16.38 -8.76
N SER A 77 6.48 15.73 -8.87
CA SER A 77 6.63 14.30 -9.05
C SER A 77 7.21 13.62 -7.79
N VAL A 78 6.64 12.48 -7.42
CA VAL A 78 7.09 11.67 -6.29
C VAL A 78 7.46 10.26 -6.74
N GLY A 79 8.69 9.86 -6.43
CA GLY A 79 9.15 8.48 -6.60
C GLY A 79 8.71 7.62 -5.43
N LEU A 80 8.12 6.45 -5.71
CA LEU A 80 7.71 5.47 -4.70
C LEU A 80 8.48 4.18 -4.92
N ILE A 81 9.25 3.75 -3.91
CA ILE A 81 9.86 2.42 -3.87
C ILE A 81 9.10 1.61 -2.83
N MET A 82 8.29 0.68 -3.32
CA MET A 82 7.33 -0.05 -2.50
C MET A 82 7.95 -1.33 -1.93
N ALA A 83 7.58 -1.64 -0.70
CA ALA A 83 7.82 -2.96 -0.14
C ALA A 83 6.84 -3.97 -0.74
N GLY A 84 7.15 -5.26 -0.60
CA GLY A 84 6.28 -6.36 -1.04
C GLY A 84 6.30 -7.56 -0.10
N ASN A 85 6.65 -7.35 1.16
CA ASN A 85 6.66 -8.40 2.17
C ASN A 85 5.26 -8.83 2.61
N LEU A 86 4.23 -8.00 2.39
CA LEU A 86 2.82 -8.32 2.60
C LEU A 86 2.03 -7.98 1.32
N PRO A 87 0.92 -8.68 1.04
CA PRO A 87 0.08 -8.36 -0.10
C PRO A 87 -0.39 -6.90 -0.02
N MET A 88 -0.23 -6.15 -1.11
CA MET A 88 -0.65 -4.75 -1.25
C MET A 88 -0.01 -3.76 -0.27
N VAL A 89 1.09 -4.11 0.42
CA VAL A 89 1.66 -3.22 1.46
C VAL A 89 2.07 -1.84 0.93
N GLY A 90 2.49 -1.76 -0.35
CA GLY A 90 2.84 -0.50 -1.01
C GLY A 90 1.65 0.31 -1.54
N TRP A 91 0.45 -0.28 -1.57
CA TRP A 91 -0.75 0.33 -2.15
C TRP A 91 -1.10 1.67 -1.51
N HIS A 92 -1.01 1.74 -0.19
CA HIS A 92 -1.37 2.96 0.54
C HIS A 92 -0.48 4.16 0.18
N ASP A 93 0.81 3.95 -0.10
CA ASP A 93 1.68 5.05 -0.53
C ASP A 93 1.28 5.59 -1.91
N LEU A 94 0.93 4.68 -2.83
CA LEU A 94 0.45 5.03 -4.17
C LEU A 94 -0.80 5.89 -4.05
N MET A 95 -1.79 5.39 -3.31
CA MET A 95 -3.06 6.07 -3.07
C MET A 95 -2.83 7.48 -2.50
N CYS A 96 -2.03 7.60 -1.44
CA CYS A 96 -1.74 8.90 -0.82
C CYS A 96 -1.04 9.87 -1.77
N ALA A 97 -0.05 9.43 -2.55
CA ALA A 97 0.68 10.30 -3.47
C ALA A 97 -0.23 10.83 -4.58
N VAL A 98 -1.13 9.98 -5.10
CA VAL A 98 -2.16 10.38 -6.07
C VAL A 98 -3.14 11.39 -5.46
N LEU A 99 -3.67 11.11 -4.27
CA LEU A 99 -4.62 11.99 -3.57
C LEU A 99 -4.00 13.33 -3.15
N ALA A 100 -2.68 13.38 -2.91
CA ALA A 100 -1.96 14.62 -2.65
C ALA A 100 -1.73 15.47 -3.92
N GLY A 101 -2.11 14.97 -5.10
CA GLY A 101 -2.01 15.70 -6.36
C GLY A 101 -0.63 15.63 -7.00
N HIS A 102 0.19 14.65 -6.67
CA HIS A 102 1.50 14.43 -7.30
C HIS A 102 1.40 13.55 -8.54
N GLU A 103 2.34 13.76 -9.48
CA GLU A 103 2.65 12.74 -10.47
C GLU A 103 3.48 11.64 -9.79
N VAL A 104 3.12 10.39 -10.01
CA VAL A 104 3.72 9.27 -9.27
C VAL A 104 4.58 8.45 -10.21
N HIS A 105 5.83 8.23 -9.82
CA HIS A 105 6.68 7.23 -10.43
C HIS A 105 6.84 6.09 -9.44
N ALA A 106 6.26 4.93 -9.75
CA ALA A 106 6.23 3.80 -8.84
C ALA A 106 7.16 2.68 -9.31
N LYS A 107 8.01 2.21 -8.40
CA LYS A 107 8.75 0.96 -8.54
C LYS A 107 8.20 -0.05 -7.54
N LEU A 108 7.53 -1.08 -8.08
CA LEU A 108 6.95 -2.15 -7.29
C LEU A 108 8.04 -3.11 -6.80
N SER A 109 7.79 -3.76 -5.66
CA SER A 109 8.63 -4.87 -5.22
C SER A 109 8.49 -6.04 -6.19
N LYS A 110 9.58 -6.78 -6.40
CA LYS A 110 9.51 -8.06 -7.11
C LYS A 110 8.74 -9.12 -6.33
N ASP A 111 8.50 -8.91 -5.05
CA ASP A 111 7.71 -9.80 -4.20
C ASP A 111 6.21 -9.42 -4.20
N ASP A 112 5.86 -8.26 -4.77
CA ASP A 112 4.47 -7.78 -4.90
C ASP A 112 4.31 -6.81 -6.09
N ALA A 113 4.54 -7.31 -7.31
CA ALA A 113 4.42 -6.49 -8.52
C ALA A 113 3.01 -6.50 -9.13
N VAL A 114 2.18 -7.46 -8.71
CA VAL A 114 0.86 -7.71 -9.30
C VAL A 114 -0.21 -6.94 -8.55
N LEU A 115 -0.32 -7.10 -7.22
CA LEU A 115 -1.50 -6.65 -6.48
C LEU A 115 -1.64 -5.12 -6.39
N PRO A 116 -0.57 -4.33 -6.15
CA PRO A 116 -0.67 -2.86 -6.16
C PRO A 116 -1.07 -2.31 -7.54
N ARG A 117 -0.56 -2.93 -8.61
CA ARG A 117 -0.91 -2.54 -9.98
C ARG A 117 -2.36 -2.89 -10.30
N TRP A 118 -2.80 -4.07 -9.89
CA TRP A 118 -4.16 -4.55 -10.06
C TRP A 118 -5.18 -3.65 -9.34
N ALA A 119 -4.94 -3.32 -8.07
CA ALA A 119 -5.76 -2.37 -7.32
C ALA A 119 -5.79 -0.98 -7.97
N PHE A 120 -4.64 -0.50 -8.48
CA PHE A 120 -4.59 0.77 -9.21
C PHE A 120 -5.40 0.74 -10.50
N GLN A 121 -5.30 -0.32 -11.28
CA GLN A 121 -6.07 -0.48 -12.53
C GLN A 121 -7.57 -0.49 -12.25
N GLN A 122 -7.99 -1.16 -11.19
CA GLN A 122 -9.39 -1.16 -10.78
C GLN A 122 -9.84 0.24 -10.33
N TRP A 123 -9.01 0.97 -9.60
CA TRP A 123 -9.31 2.36 -9.24
C TRP A 123 -9.46 3.25 -10.47
N CYS A 124 -8.63 3.05 -11.49
CA CYS A 124 -8.72 3.75 -12.77
C CYS A 124 -10.01 3.42 -13.53
N ALA A 125 -10.49 2.18 -13.46
CA ALA A 125 -11.79 1.81 -14.04
C ALA A 125 -12.95 2.62 -13.43
N PHE A 126 -12.87 2.93 -12.13
CA PHE A 126 -13.83 3.80 -11.43
C PHE A 126 -13.56 5.30 -11.60
N CYS A 127 -12.34 5.67 -11.99
CA CYS A 127 -11.93 7.07 -12.21
C CYS A 127 -11.10 7.23 -13.50
N PRO A 128 -11.76 7.24 -14.68
CA PRO A 128 -11.06 7.31 -15.96
C PRO A 128 -10.15 8.53 -16.10
N GLY A 129 -8.94 8.32 -16.63
CA GLY A 129 -7.91 9.33 -16.81
C GLY A 129 -6.90 9.40 -15.66
N LEU A 130 -7.14 8.67 -14.57
CA LEU A 130 -6.20 8.55 -13.46
C LEU A 130 -4.90 7.83 -13.87
N GLU A 131 -4.94 6.97 -14.89
CA GLU A 131 -3.79 6.22 -15.41
C GLU A 131 -2.63 7.14 -15.79
N SER A 132 -2.95 8.36 -16.29
CA SER A 132 -1.96 9.37 -16.67
C SER A 132 -1.13 9.91 -15.50
N ARG A 133 -1.53 9.63 -14.25
CA ARG A 133 -0.89 10.14 -13.04
C ARG A 133 0.16 9.21 -12.45
N VAL A 134 0.20 7.96 -12.90
CA VAL A 134 1.10 6.95 -12.33
C VAL A 134 1.87 6.27 -13.44
N THR A 135 3.19 6.45 -13.43
CA THR A 135 4.11 5.73 -14.29
C THR A 135 4.80 4.63 -13.48
N PHE A 136 4.61 3.38 -13.88
CA PHE A 136 5.32 2.26 -13.26
C PHE A 136 6.66 2.00 -13.97
N HIS A 137 7.71 1.76 -13.18
CA HIS A 137 9.07 1.55 -13.68
C HIS A 137 9.58 0.16 -13.30
N ASP A 138 10.08 -0.59 -14.28
CA ASP A 138 10.84 -1.83 -14.01
C ASP A 138 12.29 -1.52 -13.60
N GLY A 139 12.81 -0.39 -14.09
CA GLY A 139 14.20 0.04 -13.96
C GLY A 139 14.45 1.07 -12.86
N MET A 140 15.50 1.87 -13.06
CA MET A 140 15.84 2.97 -12.15
C MET A 140 14.92 4.17 -12.40
N MET A 141 14.37 4.76 -11.33
CA MET A 141 13.57 5.99 -11.42
C MET A 141 14.49 7.21 -11.44
N LYS A 142 14.20 8.20 -12.31
CA LYS A 142 14.98 9.44 -12.49
C LYS A 142 14.11 10.64 -12.80
N GLY A 143 14.45 11.80 -12.25
CA GLY A 143 13.72 13.06 -12.50
C GLY A 143 12.53 13.27 -11.56
N MET A 144 12.61 12.74 -10.33
CA MET A 144 11.59 12.94 -9.29
C MET A 144 11.94 14.16 -8.46
N ASP A 145 10.93 14.87 -7.93
CA ASP A 145 11.15 15.98 -7.00
C ASP A 145 11.33 15.51 -5.55
N ALA A 146 10.71 14.39 -5.18
CA ALA A 146 10.85 13.76 -3.87
C ALA A 146 10.76 12.23 -3.95
N VAL A 147 11.13 11.52 -2.88
CA VAL A 147 11.04 10.05 -2.83
C VAL A 147 10.46 9.53 -1.51
N VAL A 148 9.59 8.52 -1.59
CA VAL A 148 9.24 7.65 -0.47
C VAL A 148 9.80 6.28 -0.78
N ALA A 149 10.67 5.76 0.08
CA ALA A 149 11.28 4.45 -0.13
C ALA A 149 11.14 3.57 1.11
N THR A 150 10.59 2.37 0.90
CA THR A 150 10.38 1.39 1.96
C THR A 150 11.12 0.11 1.63
N GLY A 151 11.89 -0.40 2.59
CA GLY A 151 12.63 -1.63 2.38
C GLY A 151 13.43 -2.08 3.60
N GLY A 152 14.06 -3.25 3.47
CA GLY A 152 14.95 -3.80 4.49
C GLY A 152 16.22 -2.96 4.70
N GLN A 153 16.98 -3.30 5.75
CA GLN A 153 18.23 -2.59 6.10
C GLN A 153 19.20 -2.45 4.91
N ASN A 154 19.34 -3.50 4.10
CA ASN A 154 20.23 -3.50 2.94
C ASN A 154 19.77 -2.48 1.88
N ALA A 155 18.47 -2.42 1.58
CA ALA A 155 17.91 -1.47 0.62
C ALA A 155 18.05 -0.02 1.10
N GLY A 156 17.92 0.22 2.41
CA GLY A 156 18.06 1.56 3.00
C GLY A 156 19.39 2.24 2.69
N ARG A 157 20.50 1.49 2.60
CA ARG A 157 21.81 2.04 2.20
C ARG A 157 21.80 2.54 0.76
N TYR A 158 21.18 1.79 -0.16
CA TYR A 158 21.03 2.20 -1.56
C TYR A 158 20.10 3.40 -1.71
N PHE A 159 19.02 3.46 -0.92
CA PHE A 159 18.12 4.62 -0.93
C PHE A 159 18.87 5.89 -0.55
N LYS A 160 19.68 5.83 0.52
CA LYS A 160 20.49 6.96 0.98
C LYS A 160 21.54 7.38 -0.03
N SER A 161 22.26 6.43 -0.66
CA SER A 161 23.30 6.78 -1.63
C SER A 161 22.73 7.36 -2.92
N TYR A 162 21.61 6.82 -3.41
CA TYR A 162 21.05 7.23 -4.70
C TYR A 162 20.11 8.42 -4.58
N PHE A 163 19.18 8.41 -3.61
CA PHE A 163 18.15 9.45 -3.46
C PHE A 163 18.38 10.42 -2.30
N GLY A 164 19.47 10.29 -1.53
CA GLY A 164 19.70 11.12 -0.34
C GLY A 164 19.82 12.62 -0.61
N HIS A 165 20.00 13.02 -1.88
CA HIS A 165 20.04 14.42 -2.32
C HIS A 165 18.64 15.02 -2.57
N LEU A 166 17.58 14.20 -2.60
CA LEU A 166 16.19 14.65 -2.74
C LEU A 166 15.54 14.77 -1.36
N PRO A 167 14.49 15.60 -1.20
CA PRO A 167 13.52 15.44 -0.12
C PRO A 167 13.01 13.99 -0.07
N HIS A 168 13.09 13.34 1.09
CA HIS A 168 12.81 11.91 1.17
C HIS A 168 12.16 11.46 2.48
N LEU A 169 11.36 10.40 2.37
CA LEU A 169 10.88 9.58 3.48
C LEU A 169 11.40 8.15 3.31
N PHE A 170 12.44 7.79 4.05
CA PHE A 170 12.98 6.42 4.09
C PHE A 170 12.40 5.66 5.27
N ARG A 171 11.71 4.54 4.99
CA ARG A 171 11.10 3.68 5.99
C ARG A 171 11.81 2.34 6.02
N GLY A 172 12.44 2.05 7.16
CA GLY A 172 13.14 0.79 7.42
C GLY A 172 12.30 -0.23 8.18
N GLN A 173 12.94 -1.35 8.51
CA GLN A 173 12.36 -2.38 9.38
C GLN A 173 12.13 -1.85 10.80
N ARG A 174 11.08 -2.38 11.44
CA ARG A 174 10.75 -2.16 12.85
C ARG A 174 10.51 -3.51 13.52
N THR A 175 10.63 -3.52 14.83
CA THR A 175 10.36 -4.68 15.70
C THR A 175 9.28 -4.24 16.69
N SER A 176 8.24 -5.04 16.84
CA SER A 176 7.17 -4.81 17.82
C SER A 176 7.30 -5.82 18.95
N VAL A 177 7.02 -5.38 20.18
CA VAL A 177 7.11 -6.20 21.39
C VAL A 177 5.77 -6.12 22.11
N ALA A 178 5.29 -7.26 22.59
CA ALA A 178 4.17 -7.33 23.53
C ALA A 178 4.72 -7.46 24.96
N VAL A 179 4.16 -6.70 25.90
CA VAL A 179 4.51 -6.77 27.33
C VAL A 179 3.35 -7.44 28.04
N LEU A 180 3.64 -8.52 28.75
CA LEU A 180 2.65 -9.28 29.51
C LEU A 180 2.90 -9.09 31.01
N ASP A 181 1.85 -8.76 31.76
CA ASP A 181 1.90 -8.63 33.22
C ASP A 181 1.33 -9.87 33.94
N GLY A 182 0.80 -10.83 33.19
CA GLY A 182 0.23 -12.09 33.67
C GLY A 182 -1.27 -12.02 33.96
N GLY A 183 -1.92 -10.89 33.71
CA GLY A 183 -3.36 -10.70 33.83
C GLY A 183 -4.16 -11.05 32.57
N GLU A 184 -3.50 -11.47 31.49
CA GLU A 184 -4.15 -11.60 30.19
C GLU A 184 -5.15 -12.76 30.13
N GLY A 185 -6.33 -12.48 29.61
CA GLY A 185 -7.35 -13.48 29.34
C GLY A 185 -7.06 -14.30 28.07
N GLU A 186 -7.80 -15.39 27.90
CA GLU A 186 -7.70 -16.25 26.71
C GLU A 186 -7.94 -15.48 25.39
N ALA A 187 -8.87 -14.52 25.40
CA ALA A 187 -9.16 -13.69 24.23
C ALA A 187 -7.99 -12.78 23.83
N GLU A 188 -7.28 -12.22 24.82
CA GLU A 188 -6.10 -11.37 24.60
C GLU A 188 -4.93 -12.19 24.09
N LEU A 189 -4.70 -13.39 24.64
CA LEU A 189 -3.68 -14.32 24.16
C LEU A 189 -3.95 -14.78 22.72
N LYS A 190 -5.21 -15.01 22.35
CA LYS A 190 -5.60 -15.29 20.96
C LYS A 190 -5.39 -14.09 20.03
N ALA A 191 -5.64 -12.87 20.51
CA ALA A 191 -5.34 -11.65 19.75
C ALA A 191 -3.83 -11.48 19.53
N LEU A 192 -3.02 -11.68 20.58
CA LEU A 192 -1.57 -11.69 20.48
C LEU A 192 -1.07 -12.74 19.47
N GLY A 193 -1.64 -13.94 19.48
CA GLY A 193 -1.34 -14.95 18.47
C GLY A 193 -1.55 -14.45 17.04
N ARG A 194 -2.60 -13.66 16.80
CA ARG A 194 -2.80 -13.01 15.49
C ARG A 194 -1.73 -11.96 15.20
N ASP A 195 -1.35 -11.15 16.18
CA ASP A 195 -0.29 -10.13 16.01
C ASP A 195 1.09 -10.74 15.71
N VAL A 196 1.35 -11.96 16.19
CA VAL A 196 2.57 -12.71 15.90
C VAL A 196 2.49 -13.41 14.53
N PHE A 197 1.40 -14.11 14.24
CA PHE A 197 1.34 -15.06 13.11
C PHE A 197 0.62 -14.56 11.86
N ALA A 198 -0.12 -13.44 11.91
CA ALA A 198 -0.74 -12.87 10.71
C ALA A 198 0.33 -12.58 9.65
N HIS A 199 0.01 -12.94 8.39
CA HIS A 199 0.94 -12.90 7.27
C HIS A 199 2.31 -13.53 7.59
N PHE A 200 2.29 -14.65 8.32
CA PHE A 200 3.46 -15.45 8.66
C PHE A 200 4.53 -14.67 9.46
N GLY A 201 4.13 -13.63 10.19
CA GLY A 201 5.04 -12.80 11.00
C GLY A 201 5.97 -11.91 10.18
N MET A 202 5.71 -11.73 8.87
CA MET A 202 6.57 -10.93 8.00
C MET A 202 6.26 -9.42 8.04
N GLY A 203 5.28 -9.00 8.83
CA GLY A 203 4.91 -7.61 8.95
C GLY A 203 5.94 -6.81 9.74
N CYS A 204 6.19 -5.55 9.36
CA CYS A 204 7.05 -4.66 10.15
C CYS A 204 6.44 -4.28 11.52
N ARG A 205 5.20 -4.69 11.76
CA ARG A 205 4.47 -4.54 13.02
C ARG A 205 4.12 -5.87 13.68
N SER A 206 4.55 -7.00 13.10
CA SER A 206 4.39 -8.29 13.75
C SER A 206 5.13 -8.28 15.08
N VAL A 207 4.53 -8.89 16.09
CA VAL A 207 5.16 -9.05 17.40
C VAL A 207 6.20 -10.15 17.30
N THR A 208 7.43 -9.85 17.74
CA THR A 208 8.61 -10.73 17.64
C THR A 208 9.37 -10.80 18.95
#